data_AF-A0A8T6WB56-F1
#
_entry.id   AF-A0A8T6WB56-F1
#
_cell.length_a   1.000
_cell.length_b   1.000
_cell.length_c   1.000
_cell.angle_alpha   90.00
_cell.angle_beta   90.00
_cell.angle_gamma   90.00
#
_symmetry.space_group_name_H-M   'P 1'
#
loop_
_entity.id
_entity.type
_entity.pdbx_description
1 polymer ?
#
loop_
_entity_poly.entity_id
_entity_poly.type
_entity_poly.pdbx_seq_one_letter_code
_entity_poly.pdbx_strand_id
1 'polypeptide(L)'
;MAYIFAALLLNEAGRKPEATSITSVLKAAGVNEEELNDGFAQAIESSLEEIDINSIKTEALAFKPATAPAEAEAGKEEKIEEEEEEPEEEEEEESVEGLSSLF
;
A
#
# COMPACT_ATOMS: atom_id res chain seq x y z
N MET A 1 -11.72 0.45 -9.74
CA MET A 1 -10.44 0.38 -8.99
C MET A 1 -10.18 -0.97 -8.35
N ALA A 2 -11.20 -1.69 -7.88
CA ALA A 2 -11.03 -3.01 -7.23
C ALA A 2 -10.20 -4.03 -8.04
N TYR A 3 -10.31 -4.06 -9.38
CA TYR A 3 -9.55 -4.96 -10.25
C TYR A 3 -8.03 -4.80 -10.16
N ILE A 4 -7.55 -3.56 -10.00
CA ILE A 4 -6.12 -3.28 -9.88
C ILE A 4 -5.61 -3.83 -8.55
N PHE A 5 -6.37 -3.62 -7.47
CA PHE A 5 -6.03 -4.18 -6.15
C PHE A 5 -6.05 -5.71 -6.14
N ALA A 6 -7.03 -6.32 -6.81
CA ALA A 6 -7.08 -7.77 -6.96
C ALA A 6 -5.88 -8.32 -7.75
N ALA A 7 -5.48 -7.66 -8.84
CA ALA A 7 -4.31 -8.04 -9.63
C ALA A 7 -3.00 -7.92 -8.83
N LEU A 8 -2.85 -6.84 -8.05
CA LEU A 8 -1.69 -6.64 -7.17
C LEU A 8 -1.63 -7.70 -6.06
N LEU A 9 -2.77 -8.02 -5.43
CA LEU A 9 -2.85 -9.04 -4.40
C LEU A 9 -2.51 -10.43 -4.93
N LEU A 10 -2.96 -10.77 -6.14
CA LEU A 10 -2.59 -12.01 -6.81
C LEU A 10 -1.09 -12.08 -7.09
N ASN A 11 -0.48 -10.98 -7.54
CA ASN A 11 0.96 -10.90 -7.79
C ASN A 11 1.78 -11.08 -6.50
N GLU A 12 1.37 -10.45 -5.40
CA GLU A 12 2.03 -10.60 -4.09
C GLU A 12 1.88 -12.01 -3.52
N ALA A 13 0.76 -12.68 -3.82
CA ALA A 13 0.56 -14.10 -3.52
C ALA A 13 1.32 -15.06 -4.47
N GLY A 14 2.11 -14.55 -5.42
CA GLY A 14 2.86 -15.35 -6.40
C GLY A 14 1.99 -16.05 -7.43
N ARG A 15 0.74 -15.62 -7.62
CA ARG A 15 -0.20 -16.17 -8.61
C ARG A 15 -0.25 -15.27 -9.83
N LYS A 16 -0.43 -15.88 -11.02
CA LYS A 16 -0.62 -15.11 -12.26
C LYS A 16 -1.98 -14.38 -12.20
N PRO A 17 -2.04 -13.07 -12.48
CA PRO A 17 -3.28 -12.30 -12.48
C PRO A 17 -4.10 -12.55 -13.75
N GLU A 18 -4.66 -13.74 -13.87
CA GLU A 18 -5.58 -14.11 -14.96
C GLU A 18 -6.98 -13.49 -14.73
N ALA A 19 -7.74 -13.22 -15.79
CA ALA A 19 -9.08 -12.63 -15.67
C ALA A 19 -10.03 -13.45 -14.77
N THR A 20 -9.91 -14.77 -14.81
CA THR A 20 -10.67 -15.70 -13.94
C THR A 20 -10.29 -15.56 -12.47
N SER A 21 -9.00 -15.38 -12.18
CA SER A 21 -8.48 -15.21 -10.82
C SER A 21 -8.87 -13.85 -10.25
N ILE A 22 -8.79 -12.79 -11.07
CA ILE A 22 -9.18 -11.43 -10.69
C ILE A 22 -10.67 -11.38 -10.33
N THR A 23 -11.54 -11.90 -11.20
CA THR A 23 -12.98 -11.93 -10.96
C THR A 23 -13.34 -12.78 -9.73
N SER A 24 -12.65 -13.90 -9.51
CA SER A 24 -12.85 -14.74 -8.32
C SER A 24 -12.52 -14.02 -7.02
N VAL A 25 -11.42 -13.26 -6.98
CA VAL A 25 -11.04 -12.45 -5.81
C VAL A 25 -12.08 -11.35 -5.56
N LEU A 26 -12.58 -10.70 -6.61
CA LEU A 26 -13.60 -9.67 -6.48
C LEU A 26 -14.94 -10.23 -5.98
N LYS A 27 -15.35 -11.40 -6.46
CA LYS A 27 -16.52 -12.12 -5.92
C LYS A 27 -16.33 -12.46 -4.45
N ALA A 28 -15.16 -12.97 -4.07
CA ALA A 28 -14.85 -13.28 -2.67
C ALA A 28 -14.84 -12.03 -1.77
N ALA A 29 -14.49 -10.86 -2.33
CA ALA A 29 -14.56 -9.58 -1.65
C ALA A 29 -15.97 -8.97 -1.57
N GLY A 30 -16.98 -9.64 -2.14
CA GLY A 30 -18.39 -9.21 -2.09
C GLY A 30 -18.81 -8.25 -3.20
N VAL A 31 -18.03 -8.13 -4.29
CA VAL A 31 -18.44 -7.37 -5.47
C VAL A 31 -19.55 -8.13 -6.20
N ASN A 32 -20.67 -7.44 -6.46
CA ASN A 32 -21.82 -8.01 -7.15
C ASN A 32 -21.48 -8.40 -8.59
N GLU A 33 -22.12 -9.45 -9.12
CA GLU A 33 -21.87 -9.92 -10.49
C GLU A 33 -22.26 -8.88 -11.55
N GLU A 34 -23.22 -8.01 -11.26
CA GLU A 34 -23.63 -6.91 -12.16
C GLU A 34 -22.55 -5.82 -12.28
N GLU A 35 -21.68 -5.70 -11.29
CA GLU A 35 -20.55 -4.76 -11.25
C GLU A 35 -19.26 -5.40 -11.80
N LEU A 36 -19.30 -6.72 -12.06
CA LEU A 36 -18.20 -7.43 -12.69
C LEU A 36 -18.18 -7.18 -14.19
N ASN A 37 -17.02 -6.75 -14.67
CA ASN A 37 -16.75 -6.49 -16.06
C ASN A 37 -15.57 -7.35 -16.49
N ASP A 38 -15.90 -8.49 -17.09
CA ASP A 38 -14.93 -9.47 -17.57
C ASP A 38 -13.99 -8.88 -18.64
N GLY A 39 -14.49 -7.96 -19.47
CA GLY A 39 -13.65 -7.26 -20.46
C GLY A 39 -12.59 -6.38 -19.81
N PHE A 40 -12.88 -5.82 -18.64
CA PHE A 40 -11.90 -5.03 -17.88
C PHE A 40 -10.85 -5.92 -17.22
N ALA A 41 -11.25 -7.09 -16.71
CA ALA A 41 -10.31 -8.07 -16.17
C ALA A 41 -9.36 -8.61 -17.25
N GLN A 42 -9.86 -8.87 -18.47
CA GLN A 42 -9.04 -9.27 -19.62
C GLN A 42 -8.10 -8.16 -20.08
N ALA A 43 -8.56 -6.92 -20.13
CA ALA A 43 -7.71 -5.79 -20.49
C ALA A 43 -6.55 -5.62 -19.50
N ILE A 44 -6.80 -5.81 -18.20
CA ILE A 44 -5.76 -5.79 -17.16
C ILE A 44 -4.82 -6.98 -17.32
N GLU A 45 -5.34 -8.19 -17.52
CA GLU A 45 -4.51 -9.38 -17.77
C GLU A 45 -3.53 -9.13 -18.93
N SER A 46 -4.02 -8.70 -20.10
CA SER A 46 -3.16 -8.39 -21.26
C SER A 46 -2.17 -7.26 -21.00
N SER A 47 -2.55 -6.25 -20.22
CA SER A 47 -1.66 -5.14 -19.86
C SER A 47 -0.54 -5.59 -18.91
N LEU A 48 -0.79 -6.62 -18.08
CA LEU A 48 0.14 -7.13 -17.08
C LEU A 48 1.05 -8.24 -17.62
N GLU A 49 0.77 -8.81 -18.81
CA GLU A 49 1.64 -9.86 -19.39
C GLU A 49 3.02 -9.35 -19.81
N GLU A 50 3.12 -8.09 -20.21
CA GLU A 50 4.38 -7.47 -20.65
C GLU A 50 5.11 -6.72 -19.51
N ILE A 51 4.55 -6.71 -18.31
CA ILE A 51 5.02 -5.87 -17.20
C ILE A 51 5.49 -6.73 -16.01
N ASP A 52 6.74 -6.53 -15.58
CA ASP A 52 7.23 -7.09 -14.32
C ASP A 52 6.86 -6.17 -13.13
N ILE A 53 5.78 -6.55 -12.44
CA ILE A 53 5.22 -5.81 -11.30
C ILE A 53 6.23 -5.71 -10.14
N ASN A 54 7.12 -6.69 -9.97
CA ASN A 54 8.10 -6.67 -8.88
C ASN A 54 9.19 -5.62 -9.12
N SER A 55 9.64 -5.48 -10.36
CA SER A 55 10.58 -4.44 -10.76
C SER A 55 9.99 -3.05 -10.51
N ILE A 56 8.74 -2.83 -10.94
CA ILE A 56 8.05 -1.55 -10.76
C ILE A 56 7.82 -1.25 -9.27
N LYS A 57 7.43 -2.24 -8.45
CA LYS A 57 7.27 -2.06 -7.01
C LYS A 57 8.58 -1.61 -6.37
N THR A 58 9.71 -2.20 -6.78
CA THR A 58 11.04 -1.84 -6.26
C THR A 58 11.44 -0.43 -6.65
N GLU A 59 11.24 -0.05 -7.91
CA GLU A 59 11.49 1.32 -8.39
C GLU A 59 10.57 2.35 -7.72
N ALA A 60 9.29 2.03 -7.54
CA ALA A 60 8.33 2.89 -6.87
C ALA A 60 8.67 3.11 -5.39
N LEU A 61 9.17 2.07 -4.70
CA LEU A 61 9.65 2.18 -3.31
C LEU A 61 10.99 2.91 -3.21
N ALA A 62 11.83 2.86 -4.25
CA ALA A 62 13.07 3.61 -4.34
C ALA A 62 12.86 5.10 -4.68
N PHE A 63 11.67 5.46 -5.16
CA PHE A 63 11.30 6.84 -5.42
C PHE A 63 11.10 7.59 -4.10
N LYS A 64 12.19 8.18 -3.58
CA LYS A 64 12.08 9.23 -2.56
C LYS A 64 11.35 10.41 -3.20
N PRO A 65 10.22 10.88 -2.63
CA PRO A 65 9.61 12.11 -3.12
C PRO A 65 10.67 13.21 -3.06
N ALA A 66 10.95 13.82 -4.22
CA ALA A 66 11.85 14.95 -4.28
C ALA A 66 11.24 16.05 -3.39
N THR A 67 11.91 16.35 -2.27
CA THR A 67 11.63 17.56 -1.51
C THR A 67 11.89 18.72 -2.46
N ALA A 68 10.81 19.41 -2.86
CA ALA A 68 10.92 20.64 -3.63
C ALA A 68 11.90 21.59 -2.91
N PRO A 69 12.77 22.31 -3.62
CA PRO A 69 13.64 23.29 -2.98
C PRO A 69 12.77 24.28 -2.23
N ALA A 70 12.97 24.37 -0.91
CA ALA A 70 12.43 25.48 -0.14
C ALA A 70 12.99 26.76 -0.76
N GLU A 71 12.10 27.54 -1.37
CA GLU A 71 12.40 28.86 -1.88
C GLU A 71 12.74 29.73 -0.67
N ALA A 72 14.03 30.02 -0.53
CA ALA A 72 14.54 30.90 0.51
C ALA A 72 14.06 32.33 0.24
N GLU A 73 13.01 32.77 0.93
CA GLU A 73 12.84 34.19 1.26
C GLU A 73 13.26 34.41 2.71
N ALA A 74 14.29 35.23 2.87
CA ALA A 74 14.82 35.71 4.11
C ALA A 74 13.83 36.64 4.81
N GLY A 75 13.60 36.44 6.11
CA GLY A 75 12.75 37.33 6.91
C GLY A 75 12.57 36.97 8.38
N LYS A 76 13.64 37.18 9.18
CA LYS A 76 13.60 37.61 10.59
C LYS A 76 13.40 36.57 11.72
N GLU A 77 14.53 36.28 12.37
CA GLU A 77 14.79 36.11 13.83
C GLU A 77 13.64 35.71 14.78
N GLU A 78 13.77 34.52 15.37
CA GLU A 78 14.04 34.26 16.81
C GLU A 78 14.11 32.73 16.99
N LYS A 79 15.32 32.16 17.01
CA LYS A 79 15.99 31.66 18.24
C LYS A 79 15.05 30.90 19.17
N ILE A 80 15.14 29.57 19.16
CA ILE A 80 15.59 28.75 20.31
C ILE A 80 16.10 27.42 19.73
N GLU A 81 17.42 27.29 19.82
CA GLU A 81 18.20 26.06 19.71
C GLU A 81 18.14 25.33 21.07
N GLU A 82 18.11 24.00 21.00
CA GLU A 82 18.77 23.04 21.89
C GLU A 82 18.35 22.90 23.37
N GLU A 83 17.80 21.71 23.68
CA GLU A 83 18.20 20.78 24.77
C GLU A 83 17.41 19.48 24.48
N GLU A 84 17.94 18.42 23.84
CA GLU A 84 18.94 17.44 24.28
C GLU A 84 18.67 16.85 25.68
N GLU A 85 18.03 15.67 25.76
CA GLU A 85 18.50 14.45 26.45
C GLU A 85 17.41 13.34 26.50
N GLU A 86 17.87 12.09 26.40
CA GLU A 86 17.16 10.80 26.31
C GLU A 86 16.47 10.36 27.66
N PRO A 87 16.22 9.06 27.94
CA PRO A 87 15.05 8.24 27.58
C PRO A 87 14.31 7.64 28.81
N GLU A 88 13.03 7.29 28.69
CA GLU A 88 12.31 6.32 29.56
C GLU A 88 11.42 5.50 28.60
N GLU A 89 11.74 4.25 28.25
CA GLU A 89 11.52 3.01 29.01
C GLU A 89 10.15 2.92 29.72
N GLU A 90 9.46 1.80 29.46
CA GLU A 90 8.21 1.31 30.07
C GLU A 90 6.88 1.80 29.47
N GLU A 91 6.28 0.97 28.60
CA GLU A 91 4.94 0.36 28.82
C GLU A 91 4.59 -0.57 27.62
N GLU A 92 5.36 -1.64 27.43
CA GLU A 92 4.92 -2.83 26.69
C GLU A 92 4.29 -3.81 27.68
N GLU A 93 3.07 -3.59 28.21
CA GLU A 93 2.33 -4.68 28.89
C GLU A 93 0.81 -4.46 29.12
N GLU A 94 0.11 -3.58 28.39
CA GLU A 94 -1.37 -3.41 28.60
C GLU A 94 -2.27 -3.92 27.45
N SER A 95 -1.73 -4.59 26.42
CA SER A 95 -2.54 -5.04 25.26
C SER A 95 -2.97 -6.53 25.30
N VAL A 96 -2.49 -7.32 26.27
CA VAL A 96 -2.71 -8.77 26.30
C VAL A 96 -3.97 -9.18 27.10
N GLU A 97 -4.50 -8.34 27.99
CA GLU A 97 -5.66 -8.71 28.80
C GLU A 97 -7.00 -8.68 28.03
N GLY A 98 -7.14 -7.85 26.99
CA GLY A 98 -8.37 -7.74 26.19
C GLY A 98 -8.66 -8.93 25.29
N LEU A 99 -7.63 -9.71 24.90
CA LEU A 99 -7.79 -10.90 24.06
C LEU A 99 -8.17 -12.16 24.86
N SER A 100 -7.99 -12.16 26.18
CA SER A 100 -8.38 -13.28 27.05
C SER A 100 -9.88 -13.34 27.33
N SER A 101 -10.60 -12.22 27.16
CA SER A 101 -12.06 -12.14 27.35
C SER A 101 -12.87 -12.59 26.11
N LEU A 102 -12.21 -12.96 25.01
CA LEU A 102 -12.85 -13.29 23.73
C LEU A 102 -12.73 -14.79 23.36
N PHE A 103 -12.29 -15.64 24.29
CA PHE A 103 -12.28 -17.10 24.17
C PHE A 103 -13.17 -17.78 25.22
#